data_AF-A0A7X5DCP6-F1
#
_entry.id   AF-A0A7X5DCP6-F1
#
_cell.length_a   1.000
_cell.length_b   1.000
_cell.length_c   1.000
_cell.angle_alpha   90.00
_cell.angle_beta   90.00
_cell.angle_gamma   90.00
#
_symmetry.space_group_name_H-M   'P 1'
#
loop_
_entity.id
_entity.type
_entity.pdbx_description
1 polymer ?
#
loop_
_entity_poly.entity_id
_entity_poly.type
_entity_poly.pdbx_seq_one_letter_code
_entity_poly.pdbx_strand_id
1 'polypeptide(L)'
;MKLERLITKGVQQNIPIEIQILLWNMQNKLRKQQKEINYLQVYRLEAIQKHLQLIEHTAEQPFYQMSYYCVVENAVTEKVYIIETDYHTKLVETMLLASEY
;
A
#
# COMPACT_ATOMS: atom_id res chain seq x y z
N MET A 1 -2.18 1.26 -21.71
CA MET A 1 -2.57 0.10 -20.86
C MET A 1 -3.50 0.60 -19.77
N LYS A 2 -4.63 -0.07 -19.52
CA LYS A 2 -5.56 0.32 -18.43
C LYS A 2 -4.96 -0.12 -17.09
N LEU A 3 -4.95 0.77 -16.09
CA LEU A 3 -4.61 0.42 -14.70
C LEU A 3 -5.91 0.11 -13.95
N GLU A 4 -5.96 -1.03 -13.28
CA GLU A 4 -7.06 -1.47 -12.44
C GLU A 4 -6.56 -1.70 -11.01
N ARG A 5 -7.41 -1.39 -10.03
CA ARG A 5 -7.09 -1.55 -8.61
C ARG A 5 -8.07 -2.47 -7.95
N LEU A 6 -7.53 -3.44 -7.24
CA LEU A 6 -8.27 -4.42 -6.47
C LEU A 6 -7.80 -4.36 -5.02
N ILE A 7 -8.70 -4.73 -4.11
CA ILE A 7 -8.37 -4.99 -2.71
C ILE A 7 -8.88 -6.38 -2.35
N THR A 8 -8.19 -7.07 -1.45
CA THR A 8 -8.70 -8.32 -0.87
C THR A 8 -9.82 -8.05 0.14
N LYS A 9 -10.56 -9.10 0.49
CA LYS A 9 -11.56 -9.02 1.56
C LYS A 9 -10.92 -8.70 2.91
N GLY A 10 -9.74 -9.24 3.22
CA GLY A 10 -9.02 -8.93 4.45
C GLY A 10 -8.68 -7.45 4.55
N VAL A 11 -8.18 -6.83 3.48
CA VAL A 11 -7.94 -5.38 3.45
C VAL A 11 -9.25 -4.60 3.64
N GLN A 12 -10.30 -4.97 2.90
CA GLN A 12 -11.59 -4.29 2.99
C GLN A 12 -12.18 -4.29 4.41
N GLN A 13 -11.99 -5.38 5.15
CA GLN A 13 -12.58 -5.57 6.48
C GLN A 13 -11.70 -5.03 7.61
N ASN A 14 -10.37 -5.14 7.49
CA ASN A 14 -9.46 -4.88 8.61
C ASN A 14 -8.73 -3.54 8.51
N ILE A 15 -8.65 -2.93 7.32
CA ILE A 15 -7.98 -1.65 7.12
C ILE A 15 -9.03 -0.55 6.94
N PRO A 16 -9.06 0.51 7.77
CA PRO A 16 -9.95 1.64 7.59
C PRO A 16 -9.81 2.28 6.20
N ILE A 17 -10.94 2.71 5.62
CA ILE A 17 -10.99 3.25 4.26
C ILE A 17 -10.06 4.45 4.05
N GLU A 18 -9.88 5.29 5.08
CA GLU A 18 -8.96 6.42 5.05
C GLU A 18 -7.50 5.98 4.85
N ILE A 19 -7.08 4.89 5.49
CA ILE A 19 -5.74 4.31 5.36
C ILE A 19 -5.62 3.64 3.99
N GLN A 20 -6.64 2.92 3.51
CA GLN A 20 -6.63 2.34 2.16
C GLN A 20 -6.40 3.44 1.09
N ILE A 21 -7.13 4.56 1.19
CA ILE A 21 -6.96 5.72 0.29
C ILE A 21 -5.55 6.31 0.40
N LEU A 22 -5.02 6.43 1.62
CA LEU A 22 -3.67 6.93 1.87
C LEU A 22 -2.59 6.07 1.20
N LEU A 23 -2.67 4.74 1.33
CA LEU A 23 -1.75 3.81 0.69
C LEU A 23 -1.83 3.92 -0.84
N TRP A 24 -3.03 4.02 -1.42
CA TRP A 24 -3.18 4.25 -2.86
C TRP A 24 -2.59 5.58 -3.33
N ASN A 25 -2.69 6.63 -2.51
CA ASN A 25 -2.09 7.93 -2.80
C ASN A 25 -0.57 7.88 -2.74
N MET A 26 0.01 7.17 -1.76
CA MET A 26 1.45 6.92 -1.68
C MET A 26 1.95 6.18 -2.92
N GLN A 27 1.25 5.11 -3.32
CA GLN A 27 1.58 4.33 -4.52
C GLN A 27 1.48 5.17 -5.81
N ASN A 28 0.43 5.98 -5.94
CA ASN A 28 0.28 6.92 -7.04
C ASN A 28 1.44 7.93 -7.12
N LYS A 29 1.86 8.44 -5.97
CA LYS A 29 2.98 9.38 -5.89
C LYS A 29 4.30 8.70 -6.29
N LEU A 30 4.54 7.49 -5.80
CA LEU A 30 5.72 6.70 -6.16
C LEU A 30 5.81 6.51 -7.68
N ARG A 31 4.73 6.07 -8.33
CA ARG A 31 4.66 5.90 -9.79
C ARG A 31 4.93 7.18 -10.59
N LYS A 32 4.54 8.34 -10.07
CA LYS A 32 4.78 9.63 -10.73
C LYS A 32 6.23 10.10 -10.58
N GLN A 33 6.87 9.71 -9.48
CA GLN A 33 8.21 10.16 -9.12
C GLN A 33 9.30 9.23 -9.65
N GLN A 34 9.03 7.93 -9.73
CA GLN A 34 9.99 6.93 -10.18
C GLN A 34 9.64 6.43 -11.59
N LYS A 35 10.67 6.32 -12.43
CA LYS A 35 10.53 5.78 -13.79
C LYS A 35 10.26 4.27 -13.77
N GLU A 36 10.82 3.58 -12.78
CA GLU A 36 10.70 2.14 -12.56
C GLU A 36 10.35 1.91 -11.10
N ILE A 37 9.42 0.99 -10.82
CA ILE A 37 9.03 0.59 -9.47
C ILE A 37 9.07 -0.93 -9.37
N ASN A 38 9.34 -1.44 -8.17
CA ASN A 38 9.25 -2.87 -7.92
C ASN A 38 7.79 -3.34 -8.04
N TYR A 39 7.56 -4.55 -8.54
CA TYR A 39 6.21 -5.12 -8.61
C TYR A 39 5.60 -5.34 -7.21
N LEU A 40 6.42 -5.57 -6.19
CA LEU A 40 6.03 -5.72 -4.79
C LEU A 40 6.35 -4.46 -4.00
N GLN A 41 5.33 -3.84 -3.44
CA GLN A 41 5.42 -2.70 -2.53
C GLN A 41 4.97 -3.12 -1.14
N VAL A 42 5.80 -2.88 -0.13
CA VAL A 42 5.55 -3.33 1.24
C VAL A 42 5.20 -2.13 2.11
N TYR A 43 4.06 -2.20 2.79
CA TYR A 43 3.60 -1.20 3.75
C TYR A 43 3.44 -1.86 5.12
N ARG A 44 4.27 -1.48 6.08
CA ARG A 44 4.09 -1.84 7.49
C ARG A 44 3.31 -0.73 8.18
N LEU A 45 2.15 -1.08 8.70
CA LEU A 45 1.26 -0.20 9.46
C LEU A 45 1.48 -0.49 10.94
N GLU A 46 1.75 0.55 11.72
CA GLU A 46 1.86 0.45 13.17
C GLU A 46 0.99 1.52 13.84
N ALA A 47 0.05 1.08 14.69
CA ALA A 47 -0.77 1.97 15.50
C ALA A 47 0.04 2.47 16.71
N ILE A 48 0.61 3.67 16.59
CA ILE A 48 1.38 4.29 17.67
C ILE A 48 0.44 4.76 18.79
N GLN A 49 -0.71 5.32 18.41
CA GLN A 49 -1.82 5.68 19.29
C GLN A 49 -3.13 5.52 18.50
N LYS A 50 -4.29 5.62 19.17
CA LYS A 50 -5.61 5.51 18.51
C LYS A 50 -5.72 6.36 17.23
N HIS A 51 -5.19 7.58 17.25
CA HIS A 51 -5.29 8.54 16.15
C HIS A 51 -3.96 8.81 15.42
N LEU A 52 -2.93 7.99 15.68
CA LEU A 52 -1.60 8.17 15.12
C LEU A 52 -1.11 6.89 14.48
N GLN A 53 -1.09 6.88 13.14
CA GLN A 53 -0.59 5.79 12.32
C GLN A 53 0.85 6.07 11.91
N LEU A 54 1.74 5.11 12.15
CA LEU A 54 3.02 5.02 11.44
C LEU A 54 2.84 4.12 10.22
N ILE A 55 3.33 4.57 9.07
CA ILE A 55 3.39 3.81 7.82
C ILE A 55 4.83 3.78 7.36
N GLU A 56 5.42 2.59 7.30
CA GLU A 56 6.74 2.37 6.71
C GLU A 56 6.55 1.71 5.35
N HIS A 57 7.00 2.39 4.29
CA HIS A 57 6.90 1.92 2.90
C HIS A 57 8.28 1.54 2.39
N THR A 58 8.44 0.28 1.97
CA THR A 58 9.68 -0.24 1.39
C THR A 58 9.46 -0.94 0.04
N ALA A 59 10.50 -0.95 -0.78
CA ALA A 59 10.60 -1.73 -2.01
C ALA A 59 12.05 -2.11 -2.30
N GLU A 60 12.27 -3.24 -2.99
CA GLU A 60 13.62 -3.79 -3.20
C GLU A 60 14.38 -3.16 -4.37
N GLN A 61 13.70 -2.95 -5.51
CA GLN A 61 14.34 -2.49 -6.75
C GLN A 61 13.46 -1.49 -7.53
N PRO A 62 13.89 -0.22 -7.65
CA PRO A 62 15.01 0.38 -6.92
C PRO A 62 14.78 0.31 -5.40
N PHE A 63 15.87 0.28 -4.62
CA PHE A 63 15.74 0.31 -3.17
C PHE A 63 15.01 1.60 -2.76
N TYR A 64 13.93 1.44 -2.02
CA TYR A 64 13.11 2.52 -1.52
C TYR A 64 12.73 2.24 -0.08
N GLN A 65 12.84 3.25 0.77
CA GLN A 65 12.39 3.20 2.15
C GLN A 65 11.97 4.60 2.60
N MET A 66 10.78 4.70 3.17
CA MET A 66 10.27 5.94 3.75
C MET A 66 9.31 5.65 4.89
N SER A 67 9.28 6.52 5.91
CA SER A 67 8.36 6.42 7.03
C SER A 67 7.50 7.68 7.13
N TYR A 68 6.22 7.49 7.44
CA TYR A 68 5.22 8.56 7.51
C TYR A 68 4.41 8.44 8.79
N TYR A 69 4.27 9.56 9.50
CA TYR A 69 3.29 9.69 10.58
C TYR A 69 2.03 10.34 10.02
N CYS A 70 0.89 9.72 10.25
CA CYS A 70 -0.40 10.15 9.70
C CYS A 70 -1.45 10.20 10.82
N VAL A 71 -2.19 11.30 10.86
CA VAL A 71 -3.37 11.42 11.73
C VAL A 71 -4.53 10.70 11.05
N VAL A 72 -5.14 9.77 11.76
CA VAL A 72 -6.23 8.91 11.29
C VAL A 72 -7.30 8.79 12.37
N GLU A 73 -8.51 8.38 12.02
CA GLU A 73 -9.57 8.14 13.00
C GLU A 73 -9.29 6.88 13.83
N ASN A 74 -8.89 5.79 13.16
CA ASN A 74 -8.57 4.52 13.83
C ASN A 74 -7.28 3.94 13.27
N ALA A 75 -6.17 4.08 14.00
CA ALA A 75 -4.92 3.47 13.60
C ALA A 75 -4.97 1.94 13.74
N VAL A 76 -4.25 1.25 12.86
CA VAL A 76 -4.17 -0.22 12.80
C VAL A 76 -2.73 -0.70 12.72
N THR A 77 -2.50 -1.90 13.24
CA THR A 77 -1.22 -2.60 13.12
C THR A 77 -1.40 -3.80 12.20
N GLU A 78 -0.90 -3.68 10.98
CA GLU A 78 -1.02 -4.69 9.93
C GLU A 78 0.16 -4.57 8.96
N LYS A 79 0.37 -5.61 8.15
CA LYS A 79 1.32 -5.54 7.03
C LYS A 79 0.54 -5.72 5.74
N VAL A 80 0.69 -4.77 4.82
CA VAL A 80 -0.02 -4.71 3.55
C VAL A 80 0.98 -4.76 2.41
N TYR A 81 0.65 -5.52 1.37
CA TYR A 81 1.33 -5.47 0.09
C TYR A 81 0.47 -4.73 -0.92
N ILE A 82 1.12 -4.02 -1.85
CA ILE A 82 0.53 -3.67 -3.14
C ILE A 82 1.35 -4.38 -4.20
N ILE A 83 0.73 -5.33 -4.90
CA ILE A 83 1.37 -6.14 -5.93
C ILE A 83 0.85 -5.72 -7.31
N GLU A 84 1.78 -5.41 -8.20
CA GLU A 84 1.51 -5.18 -9.61
C GLU A 84 1.56 -6.51 -10.39
N THR A 85 0.55 -6.76 -11.22
CA THR A 85 0.53 -7.88 -12.17
C THR A 85 0.20 -7.38 -13.56
N ASP A 86 1.08 -7.68 -14.52
CA ASP A 86 0.90 -7.34 -15.93
C ASP A 86 0.18 -8.49 -16.66
N TYR A 87 -1.02 -8.21 -17.18
CA TYR A 87 -1.83 -9.14 -17.96
C TYR A 87 -1.76 -8.86 -19.47
N HIS A 88 -0.72 -8.16 -19.94
CA HIS A 88 -0.48 -7.66 -21.31
C HIS A 88 -1.50 -6.63 -21.82
N THR A 89 -2.77 -6.80 -21.50
CA THR A 89 -3.90 -5.93 -21.90
C THR A 89 -4.20 -4.87 -20.84
N LYS A 90 -3.86 -5.15 -19.58
CA LYS A 90 -4.06 -4.28 -18.43
C LYS A 90 -3.01 -4.54 -17.35
N LEU A 91 -2.78 -3.51 -16.54
CA LEU A 91 -2.00 -3.60 -15.31
C LEU A 91 -2.96 -3.68 -14.13
N VAL A 92 -2.76 -4.63 -13.23
CA VAL A 92 -3.58 -4.77 -12.03
C VAL A 92 -2.70 -4.54 -10.81
N GLU A 93 -3.05 -3.54 -9.99
CA GLU A 93 -2.50 -3.40 -8.65
C GLU A 93 -3.48 -4.00 -7.64
N THR A 94 -3.01 -4.95 -6.83
CA THR A 94 -3.82 -5.57 -5.79
C THR A 94 -3.26 -5.21 -4.42
N MET A 95 -4.07 -4.58 -3.58
CA MET A 95 -3.76 -4.39 -2.16
C MET A 95 -4.26 -5.60 -1.37
N LEU A 96 -3.37 -6.21 -0.60
CA LEU A 96 -3.65 -7.41 0.19
C LEU A 96 -2.93 -7.37 1.53
N LEU A 97 -3.48 -8.06 2.54
CA LEU A 97 -2.76 -8.29 3.78
C LEU A 97 -1.61 -9.26 3.51
N ALA A 98 -0.50 -9.09 4.22
CA ALA A 98 0.63 -10.00 4.13
C ALA A 98 0.28 -11.42 4.57
N SER A 99 -0.74 -11.59 5.40
CA SER A 99 -1.28 -12.88 5.82
C SER A 99 -2.11 -13.60 4.74
N GLU A 100 -2.45 -12.91 3.64
CA GLU A 100 -3.22 -13.46 2.52
C GLU A 100 -2.32 -13.86 1.33
N TYR A 101 -1.00 -13.67 1.45
CA TYR A 101 0.01 -14.05 0.46
C TYR A 101 0.78 -15.29 0.94
#